data_AF-A0A366XBU2-F1
#
_entry.id   AF-A0A366XBU2-F1
#
_cell.length_a   1.000
_cell.length_b   1.000
_cell.length_c   1.000
_cell.angle_alpha   90.00
_cell.angle_beta   90.00
_cell.angle_gamma   90.00
#
_symmetry.space_group_name_H-M   'P 1'
#
loop_
_entity.id
_entity.type
_entity.pdbx_description
1 polymer ?
#
loop_
_entity_poly.entity_id
_entity_poly.type
_entity_poly.pdbx_seq_one_letter_code
_entity_poly.pdbx_strand_id
1 'polypeptide(L)'
;MRIVYYLTWLMVAVFLIGETARRGVGYFSINATTMIEDYLCGLLLLTAALVWRSGAIWGPTLMASAWAYATGGMFVPFAAHLEAWIRQETFRADHPHEDVNSVILKGVIWAICLVCFLVSMRNVVSKTQ
;
A
#
# COMPACT_ATOMS: atom_id res chain seq x y z
N MET A 1 15.44 7.46 -7.06
CA MET A 1 14.18 7.10 -7.76
C MET A 1 14.15 5.75 -8.43
N ARG A 2 15.26 5.22 -8.99
CA ARG A 2 15.26 3.86 -9.59
C ARG A 2 14.77 2.78 -8.61
N ILE A 3 15.23 2.83 -7.35
CA ILE A 3 14.80 1.88 -6.30
C ILE A 3 13.28 1.99 -6.05
N VAL A 4 12.77 3.21 -5.84
CA VAL A 4 11.32 3.44 -5.65
C VAL A 4 10.52 2.90 -6.83
N TYR A 5 10.98 3.11 -8.06
CA TYR A 5 10.34 2.57 -9.25
C TYR A 5 10.24 1.05 -9.26
N TYR A 6 11.32 0.34 -8.89
CA TYR A 6 11.27 -1.13 -8.77
C TYR A 6 10.36 -1.58 -7.63
N LEU A 7 10.38 -0.87 -6.50
CA LEU A 7 9.48 -1.13 -5.38
C LEU A 7 8.02 -0.87 -5.76
N THR A 8 7.73 0.09 -6.64
CA THR A 8 6.37 0.31 -7.16
C THR A 8 5.88 -0.92 -7.90
N TRP A 9 6.69 -1.49 -8.80
CA TRP A 9 6.31 -2.73 -9.51
C TRP A 9 6.12 -3.92 -8.58
N LEU A 10 6.97 -4.05 -7.57
CA LEU A 10 6.81 -5.07 -6.53
C LEU A 10 5.48 -4.89 -5.80
N MET A 11 5.15 -3.67 -5.36
CA MET A 11 3.92 -3.39 -4.64
C MET A 11 2.67 -3.54 -5.53
N VAL A 12 2.76 -3.24 -6.83
CA VAL A 12 1.68 -3.55 -7.79
C VAL A 12 1.39 -5.05 -7.80
N ALA A 13 2.43 -5.89 -7.84
CA ALA A 13 2.24 -7.33 -7.78
C ALA A 13 1.65 -7.78 -6.43
N VAL A 14 2.10 -7.20 -5.31
CA VAL A 14 1.56 -7.50 -3.98
C VAL A 14 0.07 -7.15 -3.88
N PHE A 15 -0.33 -5.95 -4.28
CA PHE A 15 -1.72 -5.50 -4.15
C PHE A 15 -2.68 -6.18 -5.14
N LEU A 16 -2.26 -6.41 -6.39
CA LEU A 16 -3.14 -7.01 -7.39
C LEU A 16 -3.13 -8.54 -7.34
N ILE A 17 -1.95 -9.14 -7.27
CA ILE A 17 -1.80 -10.61 -7.35
C ILE A 17 -1.75 -11.19 -5.94
N GLY A 18 -0.97 -10.61 -5.04
CA GLY A 18 -0.79 -11.09 -3.67
C GLY A 18 -2.10 -11.10 -2.88
N GLU A 19 -2.86 -10.01 -2.89
CA GLU A 19 -4.16 -9.97 -2.18
C GLU A 19 -5.18 -10.92 -2.79
N THR A 20 -5.23 -11.04 -4.13
CA THR A 20 -6.10 -12.02 -4.80
C THR A 20 -5.71 -13.46 -4.42
N ALA A 21 -4.41 -13.78 -4.39
CA ALA A 21 -3.92 -15.10 -4.04
C ALA A 21 -4.16 -15.44 -2.56
N ARG A 22 -4.06 -14.44 -1.67
CA ARG A 22 -4.23 -14.63 -0.23
C ARG A 22 -5.70 -14.73 0.19
N ARG A 23 -6.58 -13.90 -0.39
CA ARG A 23 -8.00 -13.82 0.01
C ARG A 23 -8.93 -14.62 -0.90
N GLY A 24 -8.52 -14.86 -2.15
CA GLY A 24 -9.36 -15.44 -3.18
C GLY A 24 -10.42 -14.46 -3.71
N VAL A 25 -10.93 -14.75 -4.91
CA VAL A 25 -12.00 -13.94 -5.53
C VAL A 25 -13.30 -13.99 -4.72
N GLY A 26 -13.52 -15.08 -3.96
CA GLY A 26 -14.67 -15.23 -3.07
C GLY A 26 -14.73 -14.19 -1.94
N TYR A 27 -13.62 -13.55 -1.57
CA TYR A 27 -13.61 -12.54 -0.50
C TYR A 27 -14.40 -11.27 -0.86
N PHE A 28 -14.73 -11.06 -2.13
CA PHE A 28 -15.67 -10.00 -2.54
C PHE A 28 -17.03 -10.11 -1.85
N SER A 29 -17.52 -11.32 -1.53
CA SER A 29 -18.80 -11.49 -0.84
C SER A 29 -18.72 -11.26 0.68
N ILE A 30 -17.50 -11.20 1.23
CA ILE A 30 -17.25 -10.96 2.66
C ILE A 30 -16.98 -9.48 2.90
N ASN A 31 -16.02 -8.90 2.16
CA ASN A 31 -15.65 -7.51 2.30
C ASN A 31 -15.15 -6.94 0.96
N ALA A 32 -16.11 -6.58 0.10
CA ALA A 32 -15.86 -5.96 -1.19
C ALA A 32 -15.08 -4.64 -1.08
N THR A 33 -15.35 -3.83 -0.06
CA THR A 33 -14.71 -2.52 0.12
C THR A 33 -13.20 -2.65 0.22
N THR A 34 -12.70 -3.53 1.09
CA THR A 34 -11.25 -3.71 1.25
C THR A 34 -10.61 -4.30 -0.01
N MET A 35 -11.27 -5.22 -0.71
CA MET A 35 -10.78 -5.74 -2.01
C MET A 35 -10.65 -4.64 -3.06
N ILE A 36 -11.66 -3.77 -3.15
CA ILE A 36 -11.66 -2.65 -4.10
C ILE A 36 -10.56 -1.66 -3.74
N GLU A 37 -10.38 -1.34 -2.46
CA GLU A 37 -9.31 -0.45 -1.99
C GLU A 37 -7.92 -1.00 -2.32
N ASP A 38 -7.68 -2.29 -2.10
CA ASP A 38 -6.41 -2.95 -2.42
C ASP A 38 -6.12 -2.91 -3.94
N TYR A 39 -7.12 -3.22 -4.77
CA TYR A 39 -6.97 -3.16 -6.23
C TYR A 39 -6.81 -1.73 -6.74
N LEU A 40 -7.55 -0.78 -6.18
CA LEU A 40 -7.43 0.63 -6.52
C LEU A 40 -6.02 1.12 -6.19
N CYS A 41 -5.47 0.75 -5.03
CA CYS A 41 -4.09 1.04 -4.66
C CYS A 41 -3.10 0.47 -5.69
N GLY A 42 -3.25 -0.81 -6.05
CA GLY A 42 -2.41 -1.47 -7.06
C GLY A 42 -2.49 -0.80 -8.45
N LEU A 43 -3.69 -0.40 -8.88
CA LEU A 43 -3.89 0.30 -10.16
C LEU A 43 -3.30 1.71 -10.15
N LEU A 44 -3.39 2.44 -9.04
CA LEU A 44 -2.76 3.75 -8.88
C LEU A 44 -1.23 3.65 -8.96
N LEU A 45 -0.64 2.64 -8.30
CA LEU A 45 0.81 2.40 -8.39
C LEU A 45 1.23 1.97 -9.81
N LEU A 46 0.41 1.16 -10.49
CA LEU A 46 0.67 0.74 -11.87
C LEU A 46 0.65 1.93 -12.82
N THR A 47 -0.39 2.76 -12.76
CA THR A 47 -0.51 3.96 -13.59
C THR A 47 0.64 4.93 -13.31
N ALA A 48 1.02 5.12 -12.04
CA ALA A 48 2.20 5.90 -11.66
C ALA A 48 3.50 5.36 -12.29
N ALA A 49 3.72 4.06 -12.25
CA ALA A 49 4.90 3.45 -12.86
C ALA A 49 4.94 3.62 -14.39
N LEU A 50 3.80 3.48 -15.06
CA LEU A 50 3.68 3.66 -16.51
C LEU A 50 3.92 5.12 -16.93
N VAL A 51 3.29 6.08 -16.24
CA VAL A 51 3.46 7.52 -16.50
C VAL A 51 4.88 7.98 -16.16
N TRP A 52 5.48 7.43 -15.11
CA TRP A 52 6.89 7.68 -14.81
C TRP A 52 7.81 7.19 -15.94
N ARG A 53 7.54 5.99 -16.50
CA ARG A 53 8.33 5.40 -17.59
C ARG A 53 8.22 6.18 -18.89
N SER A 54 7.07 6.79 -19.18
CA SER A 54 6.89 7.59 -20.40
C SER A 54 7.65 8.92 -20.38
N GLY A 55 8.24 9.31 -19.25
CA GLY A 55 8.97 10.57 -19.11
C GLY A 55 8.06 11.80 -19.01
N ALA A 56 6.76 11.60 -18.79
CA ALA A 56 5.82 12.69 -18.63
C ALA A 56 6.20 13.59 -17.43
N ILE A 57 6.00 14.90 -17.59
CA ILE A 57 6.33 15.93 -16.56
C ILE A 57 5.61 15.63 -15.24
N TRP A 58 4.39 15.08 -15.31
CA TRP A 58 3.57 14.76 -14.13
C TRP A 58 3.90 13.41 -13.49
N GLY A 59 4.80 12.61 -14.08
CA GLY A 59 5.18 11.30 -13.55
C GLY A 59 5.63 11.32 -12.08
N PRO A 60 6.51 12.25 -11.67
CA PRO A 60 6.90 12.37 -10.27
C PRO A 60 5.78 12.70 -9.31
N THR A 61 4.91 13.64 -9.69
CA THR A 61 3.75 14.02 -8.87
C THR A 61 2.79 12.85 -8.72
N LEU A 62 2.50 12.15 -9.81
CA LEU A 62 1.59 11.00 -9.79
C LEU A 62 2.16 9.84 -8.95
N MET A 63 3.47 9.61 -9.02
CA MET A 63 4.17 8.65 -8.17
C MET A 63 4.07 9.01 -6.68
N ALA A 64 4.29 10.27 -6.32
CA ALA A 64 4.14 10.72 -4.95
C ALA A 64 2.69 10.56 -4.44
N SER A 65 1.70 10.91 -5.26
CA SER A 65 0.28 10.75 -4.92
C SER A 65 -0.12 9.27 -4.75
N ALA A 66 0.36 8.38 -5.61
CA ALA A 66 0.08 6.95 -5.49
C ALA A 66 0.68 6.36 -4.19
N TRP A 67 1.92 6.74 -3.83
CA TRP A 67 2.52 6.32 -2.57
C TRP A 67 1.85 6.96 -1.35
N ALA A 68 1.33 8.18 -1.46
CA ALA A 68 0.53 8.80 -0.40
C ALA A 68 -0.75 8.00 -0.13
N TYR A 69 -1.46 7.63 -1.21
CA TYR A 69 -2.67 6.80 -1.12
C TYR A 69 -2.36 5.43 -0.50
N ALA A 70 -1.29 4.76 -0.96
CA ALA A 70 -0.86 3.48 -0.40
C ALA A 70 -0.48 3.55 1.08
N THR A 71 0.20 4.63 1.49
CA THR A 71 0.59 4.85 2.89
C THR A 71 -0.65 5.07 3.77
N GLY A 72 -1.62 5.87 3.30
CA GLY A 72 -2.88 6.09 4.01
C GLY A 72 -3.72 4.82 4.11
N GLY A 73 -3.88 4.10 3.00
CA GLY A 73 -4.66 2.85 2.94
C GLY A 73 -4.11 1.75 3.84
N MET A 74 -2.77 1.63 3.95
CA MET A 74 -2.14 0.64 4.83
C MET A 74 -2.06 1.06 6.31
N PHE A 75 -2.23 2.35 6.62
CA PHE A 75 -2.13 2.84 7.99
C PHE A 75 -3.26 2.30 8.88
N VAL A 76 -4.50 2.41 8.42
CA VAL A 76 -5.69 1.97 9.18
C VAL A 76 -5.64 0.47 9.54
N PRO A 77 -5.41 -0.48 8.60
CA PRO A 77 -5.37 -1.89 8.95
C PRO A 77 -4.17 -2.26 9.83
N PHE A 78 -3.03 -1.58 9.68
CA PHE A 78 -1.88 -1.75 10.58
C PHE A 78 -2.21 -1.26 12.00
N ALA A 79 -2.70 -0.02 12.14
CA ALA A 79 -3.05 0.55 13.43
C ALA A 79 -4.13 -0.27 14.15
N ALA A 80 -5.14 -0.76 13.43
CA ALA A 80 -6.17 -1.62 14.00
C ALA A 80 -5.62 -2.96 14.53
N HIS A 81 -4.68 -3.59 13.81
CA HIS A 81 -4.04 -4.83 14.28
C HIS A 81 -3.10 -4.57 15.45
N LEU A 82 -2.33 -3.47 15.41
CA LEU A 82 -1.45 -3.08 16.51
C LEU A 82 -2.26 -2.78 17.77
N GLU A 83 -3.38 -2.08 17.65
CA GLU A 83 -4.28 -1.78 18.75
C GLU A 83 -4.96 -3.04 19.32
N ALA A 84 -5.40 -3.97 18.46
CA ALA A 84 -5.91 -5.29 18.86
C ALA A 84 -4.89 -6.05 19.72
N TRP A 85 -3.63 -6.06 19.26
CA TRP A 85 -2.54 -6.72 19.96
C TRP A 85 -2.21 -6.03 21.29
N ILE A 86 -2.13 -4.70 21.35
CA ILE A 86 -1.83 -3.97 22.60
C ILE A 86 -2.93 -4.18 23.64
N ARG A 87 -4.19 -4.13 23.21
CA ARG A 87 -5.36 -4.22 24.12
C ARG A 87 -5.74 -5.66 24.45
N GLN A 88 -5.13 -6.66 23.80
CA GLN A 88 -5.46 -8.09 23.95
C GLN A 88 -6.95 -8.37 23.71
N GLU A 89 -7.56 -7.64 22.76
CA GLU A 89 -8.97 -7.78 22.39
C GLU A 89 -9.12 -7.93 20.87
N THR A 90 -9.98 -8.85 20.43
CA THR A 90 -10.32 -8.99 19.00
C THR A 90 -11.36 -7.95 18.59
N PHE A 91 -10.95 -6.91 17.85
CA PHE A 91 -11.89 -5.89 17.34
C PHE A 91 -12.77 -6.38 16.18
N ARG A 92 -12.28 -7.36 15.39
CA ARG A 92 -13.00 -8.01 14.30
C ARG A 92 -12.54 -9.45 14.18
N ALA A 93 -13.41 -10.33 13.68
CA ALA A 93 -13.08 -11.72 13.39
C ALA A 93 -11.87 -11.85 12.43
N ASP A 94 -11.72 -10.90 11.50
CA ASP A 94 -10.60 -10.82 10.54
C ASP A 94 -9.31 -10.19 11.14
N HIS A 95 -9.33 -9.78 12.42
CA HIS A 95 -8.25 -9.08 13.11
C HIS A 95 -7.99 -9.72 14.49
N PRO A 96 -7.64 -11.01 14.57
CA PRO A 96 -7.37 -11.67 15.84
C PRO A 96 -6.14 -11.07 16.52
N HIS A 97 -6.24 -10.78 17.82
CA HIS A 97 -5.16 -10.14 18.62
C HIS A 97 -3.93 -11.05 18.78
N GLU A 98 -4.11 -12.37 18.63
CA GLU A 98 -3.03 -13.36 18.69
C GLU A 98 -2.18 -13.40 17.41
N ASP A 99 -2.63 -12.79 16.30
CA ASP A 99 -1.92 -12.81 15.02
C ASP A 99 -0.83 -11.72 14.94
N VAL A 100 0.21 -11.92 15.74
CA VAL A 100 1.43 -11.08 15.77
C VAL A 100 2.10 -11.01 14.40
N ASN A 101 2.00 -12.07 13.59
CA ASN A 101 2.57 -12.10 12.26
C ASN A 101 1.89 -11.08 11.34
N SER A 102 0.55 -10.99 11.38
CA SER A 102 -0.20 -9.95 10.65
C SER A 102 0.17 -8.53 11.08
N VAL A 103 0.43 -8.29 12.37
CA VAL A 103 0.90 -6.97 12.86
C VAL A 103 2.26 -6.62 12.23
N ILE A 104 3.22 -7.54 12.29
CA ILE A 104 4.58 -7.34 11.76
C ILE A 104 4.53 -7.13 10.24
N LEU A 105 3.84 -8.01 9.51
CA LEU A 105 3.78 -7.95 8.05
C LEU A 105 3.16 -6.63 7.57
N LYS A 106 2.02 -6.23 8.16
CA LYS A 106 1.36 -4.97 7.80
C LYS A 106 2.20 -3.76 8.18
N GLY A 107 2.88 -3.80 9.32
CA GLY A 107 3.81 -2.76 9.75
C GLY A 107 4.99 -2.59 8.79
N VAL A 108 5.59 -3.68 8.32
CA VAL A 108 6.68 -3.65 7.33
C VAL A 108 6.20 -3.07 6.00
N ILE A 109 5.04 -3.52 5.50
CA ILE A 109 4.50 -2.98 4.25
C ILE A 109 4.19 -1.48 4.38
N TRP A 110 3.58 -1.07 5.49
CA TRP A 110 3.31 0.34 5.75
C TRP A 110 4.59 1.18 5.82
N ALA A 111 5.64 0.69 6.49
CA ALA A 111 6.93 1.36 6.55
C ALA A 111 7.57 1.53 5.16
N ILE A 112 7.49 0.50 4.31
CA ILE A 112 7.94 0.59 2.91
C ILE A 112 7.16 1.67 2.15
N CYS A 113 5.83 1.68 2.28
CA CYS A 113 4.99 2.71 1.67
C CYS A 113 5.40 4.12 2.12
N LEU A 114 5.61 4.31 3.43
CA LEU A 114 6.01 5.59 4.00
C LEU A 114 7.37 6.06 3.48
N VAL A 115 8.38 5.18 3.46
CA VAL A 115 9.72 5.52 2.95
C VAL A 115 9.64 5.88 1.46
N CYS A 116 8.94 5.08 0.66
CA CYS A 116 8.76 5.36 -0.77
C CYS A 116 8.00 6.66 -1.02
N PHE A 117 7.00 6.98 -0.19
CA PHE A 117 6.28 8.25 -0.25
C PHE A 117 7.21 9.43 0.04
N LEU A 118 7.97 9.40 1.14
CA LEU A 118 8.90 10.47 1.51
C LEU A 118 9.98 10.69 0.43
N VAL A 119 10.52 9.62 -0.13
CA VAL A 119 11.50 9.70 -1.23
C VAL A 119 10.87 10.28 -2.50
N SER A 120 9.63 9.90 -2.83
CA SER A 120 8.90 10.43 -3.98
C SER A 120 8.59 11.92 -3.82
N MET A 121 8.16 12.34 -2.63
CA MET A 121 7.94 13.75 -2.29
C MET A 121 9.22 14.57 -2.42
N ARG A 122 10.35 14.09 -1.89
CA ARG A 122 11.65 14.74 -2.07
C ARG A 122 12.03 14.91 -3.54
N ASN A 123 11.70 13.92 -4.38
CA ASN A 123 11.95 14.02 -5.82
C ASN A 123 11.11 15.11 -6.49
N VAL A 124 9.84 15.22 -6.14
CA VAL A 124 8.93 16.25 -6.67
C VAL A 124 9.45 17.64 -6.30
N VAL A 125 9.81 17.86 -5.03
CA VAL A 125 10.35 19.15 -4.56
C VAL A 125 11.62 19.51 -5.32
N SER A 126 12.56 18.57 -5.46
CA SER A 126 13.84 18.81 -6.16
C SER A 126 13.69 19.12 -7.65
N LYS A 127 12.58 18.76 -8.31
CA LYS A 127 12.33 19.05 -9.72
C LYS A 127 11.56 20.36 -9.95
N THR A 128 10.97 20.90 -8.90
CA THR A 128 10.18 22.14 -8.96
C THR A 128 11.04 23.38 -8.64
N GLN A 129 12.21 23.18 -8.04
CA GLN A 129 13.26 24.19 -7.87
C GLN A 129 14.16 24.27 -9.10
#